data_AF-N0BMU9-F1
#
_entry.id   AF-N0BMU9-F1
#
_cell.length_a   1.000
_cell.length_b   1.000
_cell.length_c   1.000
_cell.angle_alpha   90.00
_cell.angle_beta   90.00
_cell.angle_gamma   90.00
#
_symmetry.space_group_name_H-M   'P 1'
#
loop_
_entity.id
_entity.type
_entity.pdbx_description
1 polymer ?
#
loop_
_entity_poly.entity_id
_entity_poly.type
_entity_poly.pdbx_seq_one_letter_code
_entity_poly.pdbx_strand_id
1 'polypeptide(L)'
;MPKSRRSLLKQTEHDEAVKKLASRYRRQHPSATVYADASGFLKPRMIGSHRPDIIVVFRNGRGRIIEIETEDTINTEHARAQARSFRGYANLKGFRFDVFLAENIV
;
A
#
# COMPACT_ATOMS: atom_id res chain seq x y z
N MET A 1 -26.18 3.66 6.08
CA MET A 1 -25.22 4.29 5.13
C MET A 1 -24.75 3.22 4.16
N PRO A 2 -25.08 3.26 2.87
CA PRO A 2 -24.48 2.30 1.94
C PRO A 2 -22.97 2.57 1.89
N LYS A 3 -22.15 1.52 2.04
CA LYS A 3 -20.71 1.58 1.76
C LYS A 3 -20.56 2.25 0.39
N SER A 4 -19.90 3.41 0.32
CA SER A 4 -19.53 4.03 -0.95
C SER A 4 -18.83 2.96 -1.79
N ARG A 5 -19.55 2.43 -2.78
CA ARG A 5 -19.00 1.44 -3.69
C ARG A 5 -18.14 2.26 -4.63
N ARG A 6 -16.82 2.26 -4.38
CA ARG A 6 -15.81 2.84 -5.28
C ARG A 6 -16.20 2.51 -6.72
N SER A 7 -16.11 3.50 -7.62
CA SER A 7 -16.40 3.23 -9.03
C SER A 7 -15.45 2.14 -9.52
N LEU A 8 -15.94 1.24 -10.38
CA LEU A 8 -15.13 0.15 -10.90
C LEU A 8 -13.83 0.67 -11.55
N LEU A 9 -13.90 1.83 -12.21
CA LEU A 9 -12.77 2.51 -12.81
C LEU A 9 -11.68 2.87 -11.77
N LYS A 10 -12.08 3.49 -10.65
CA LYS A 10 -11.13 3.88 -9.59
C LYS A 10 -10.54 2.67 -8.87
N GLN A 11 -11.31 1.58 -8.74
CA GLN A 11 -10.75 0.34 -8.21
C GLN A 11 -9.71 -0.28 -9.16
N THR A 12 -9.97 -0.28 -10.47
CA THR A 12 -8.99 -0.75 -11.46
C THR A 12 -7.74 0.12 -11.48
N GLU A 13 -7.90 1.45 -11.42
CA GLU A 13 -6.77 2.40 -11.35
C GLU A 13 -5.89 2.14 -10.13
N HIS A 14 -6.52 1.96 -8.96
CA HIS A 14 -5.85 1.56 -7.73
C HIS A 14 -5.08 0.25 -7.89
N ASP A 15 -5.74 -0.82 -8.36
CA ASP A 15 -5.14 -2.15 -8.45
C ASP A 15 -3.96 -2.19 -9.45
N GLU A 16 -4.06 -1.46 -10.56
CA GLU A 16 -2.97 -1.27 -11.51
C GLU A 16 -1.82 -0.46 -10.91
N ALA A 17 -2.11 0.61 -10.17
CA ALA A 17 -1.09 1.38 -9.46
C ALA A 17 -0.31 0.52 -8.45
N VAL A 18 -1.01 -0.29 -7.64
CA VAL A 18 -0.39 -1.25 -6.69
C VAL A 18 0.55 -2.19 -7.43
N LYS A 19 0.06 -2.83 -8.49
CA LYS A 19 0.84 -3.79 -9.28
C LYS A 19 2.06 -3.13 -9.94
N LYS A 20 1.90 -1.94 -10.52
CA LYS A 20 2.95 -1.18 -11.20
C LYS A 20 4.04 -0.76 -10.23
N LEU A 21 3.67 -0.21 -9.07
CA LEU A 21 4.63 0.24 -8.06
C LEU A 21 5.36 -0.94 -7.40
N ALA A 22 4.64 -2.00 -7.02
CA ALA A 22 5.26 -3.20 -6.45
C ALA A 22 6.26 -3.84 -7.43
N SER A 23 5.89 -3.91 -8.71
CA SER A 23 6.78 -4.41 -9.77
C SER A 23 8.02 -3.53 -9.94
N ARG A 24 7.87 -2.21 -9.84
CA ARG A 24 9.00 -1.26 -9.88
C ARG A 24 9.96 -1.49 -8.72
N TYR A 25 9.46 -1.62 -7.49
CA TYR A 25 10.30 -1.94 -6.32
C TYR A 25 11.04 -3.27 -6.48
N ARG A 26 10.36 -4.32 -6.96
CA ARG A 26 10.98 -5.64 -7.20
C ARG A 26 12.13 -5.56 -8.22
N ARG A 27 11.99 -4.74 -9.27
CA ARG A 27 13.05 -4.53 -10.27
C ARG A 27 14.20 -3.68 -9.73
N GLN A 28 13.90 -2.59 -9.02
CA GLN A 28 14.92 -1.66 -8.51
C GLN A 28 15.69 -2.21 -7.31
N HIS A 29 15.06 -3.10 -6.54
CA HIS A 29 15.62 -3.70 -5.34
C HIS A 29 15.50 -5.22 -5.41
N PRO A 30 16.26 -5.90 -6.29
CA PRO A 30 16.14 -7.35 -6.49
C PRO A 30 16.46 -8.18 -5.25
N SER A 31 17.14 -7.56 -4.28
CA SER A 31 17.49 -8.16 -2.99
C SER A 31 16.44 -7.95 -1.88
N ALA A 32 15.44 -7.10 -2.11
CA ALA A 32 14.37 -6.83 -1.16
C ALA A 32 13.22 -7.81 -1.34
N THR A 33 12.53 -8.11 -0.25
CA THR A 33 11.26 -8.86 -0.30
C THR A 33 10.12 -7.87 -0.49
N VAL A 34 9.31 -8.07 -1.53
CA VAL A 34 8.16 -7.21 -1.86
C VAL A 34 6.87 -8.02 -1.72
N TYR A 35 6.00 -7.58 -0.82
CA TYR A 35 4.63 -8.06 -0.66
C TYR A 35 3.68 -7.02 -1.24
N ALA A 36 2.62 -7.44 -1.92
CA ALA A 36 1.62 -6.51 -2.46
C ALA A 36 0.22 -7.12 -2.51
N ASP A 37 -0.82 -6.31 -2.32
CA ASP A 37 -2.21 -6.72 -2.47
C ASP A 37 -2.64 -6.82 -3.95
N ALA A 38 -1.71 -7.17 -4.84
CA ALA A 38 -1.95 -7.41 -6.26
C ALA A 38 -1.65 -8.87 -6.64
N SER A 39 -2.15 -9.30 -7.81
CA SER A 39 -1.84 -10.62 -8.37
C SER A 39 -0.36 -10.74 -8.73
N GLY A 40 0.22 -11.94 -8.53
CA GLY A 40 1.64 -12.19 -8.80
C GLY A 40 2.60 -11.76 -7.69
N PHE A 41 2.08 -11.41 -6.50
CA PHE A 41 2.85 -11.09 -5.30
C PHE A 41 2.36 -11.92 -4.11
N LEU A 42 3.27 -12.17 -3.16
CA LEU A 42 2.85 -12.62 -1.83
C LEU A 42 2.07 -11.49 -1.17
N LYS A 43 0.92 -11.82 -0.59
CA LYS A 43 0.05 -10.83 0.05
C LYS A 43 0.70 -10.27 1.32
N PRO A 44 0.55 -8.97 1.60
CA PRO A 44 0.98 -8.37 2.86
C PRO A 44 0.24 -9.00 4.04
N ARG A 45 0.95 -9.16 5.16
CA ARG A 45 0.29 -9.50 6.42
C ARG A 45 -0.63 -8.36 6.87
N MET A 46 -1.63 -8.71 7.68
CA MET A 46 -2.44 -7.72 8.38
C MET A 46 -1.59 -6.94 9.40
N ILE A 47 -1.87 -5.65 9.55
CA ILE A 47 -1.38 -4.79 10.61
C ILE A 47 -2.62 -4.20 11.30
N GLY A 48 -2.88 -4.64 12.54
CA GLY A 48 -4.18 -4.43 13.17
C GLY A 48 -5.28 -5.13 12.36
N SER A 49 -6.34 -4.40 12.03
CA SER A 49 -7.47 -4.87 11.22
C SER A 49 -7.34 -4.56 9.72
N HIS A 50 -6.20 -4.01 9.29
CA HIS A 50 -6.01 -3.54 7.91
C HIS A 50 -4.88 -4.28 7.20
N ARG A 51 -5.04 -4.52 5.90
CA ARG A 51 -4.00 -5.04 5.03
C ARG A 51 -3.36 -3.86 4.29
N PRO A 52 -2.03 -3.69 4.31
CA PRO A 52 -1.40 -2.68 3.49
C PRO A 52 -1.41 -3.03 2.02
N ASP A 53 -1.31 -2.04 1.14
CA ASP A 53 -1.20 -2.30 -0.31
C ASP A 53 0.15 -2.90 -0.67
N ILE A 54 1.24 -2.36 -0.13
CA ILE A 54 2.61 -2.85 -0.38
C ILE A 54 3.43 -2.82 0.90
N ILE A 55 4.21 -3.88 1.14
CA ILE A 55 5.30 -3.90 2.12
C ILE A 55 6.59 -4.26 1.41
N VAL A 56 7.62 -3.42 1.56
CA VAL A 56 8.98 -3.69 1.09
C VAL A 56 9.89 -3.89 2.29
N VAL A 57 10.63 -5.00 2.33
CA VAL A 57 11.63 -5.28 3.37
C VAL A 57 13.00 -5.41 2.72
N PHE A 58 13.92 -4.50 3.05
CA PHE A 58 15.28 -4.48 2.52
C PHE A 58 16.21 -5.40 3.33
N ARG A 59 17.31 -5.86 2.72
CA ARG A 59 18.29 -6.77 3.39
C ARG A 59 18.86 -6.22 4.68
N ASN A 60 18.93 -4.91 4.83
CA ASN A 60 19.44 -4.26 6.04
C ASN A 60 18.39 -4.13 7.17
N GLY A 61 17.26 -4.83 7.05
CA GLY A 61 16.20 -4.82 8.05
C GLY A 61 15.29 -3.59 8.03
N ARG A 62 15.61 -2.55 7.24
CA ARG A 62 14.70 -1.43 7.01
C ARG A 62 13.55 -1.86 6.10
N GLY A 63 12.44 -1.15 6.18
CA GLY A 63 11.30 -1.41 5.30
C GLY A 63 10.47 -0.18 5.00
N ARG A 64 9.51 -0.38 4.09
CA ARG A 64 8.48 0.59 3.73
C ARG A 64 7.12 -0.09 3.75
N ILE A 65 6.15 0.61 4.32
CA ILE A 65 4.73 0.31 4.15
C ILE A 65 4.18 1.42 3.27
N ILE A 66 3.47 1.04 2.21
CA ILE A 66 2.99 1.98 1.21
C ILE A 66 1.50 1.72 1.02
N GLU A 67 0.71 2.77 1.19
CA GLU A 67 -0.69 2.81 0.77
C GLU A 67 -0.82 3.57 -0.53
N ILE A 68 -1.74 3.12 -1.37
CA ILE A 68 -2.14 3.77 -2.60
C ILE A 68 -3.61 4.12 -2.46
N GLU A 69 -3.94 5.37 -2.67
CA GLU A 69 -5.30 5.88 -2.54
C GLU A 69 -5.72 6.54 -3.85
N THR A 70 -7.03 6.68 -4.06
CA THR A 70 -7.58 7.53 -5.11
C THR A 70 -8.06 8.85 -4.50
N GLU A 71 -8.23 9.90 -5.31
CA GLU A 71 -8.69 11.22 -4.83
C GLU A 71 -9.98 11.14 -3.98
N ASP A 72 -10.89 10.21 -4.31
CA ASP A 72 -12.15 10.01 -3.60
C ASP A 72 -12.00 9.25 -2.28
N THR A 73 -10.90 8.53 -2.06
CA THR A 73 -10.69 7.70 -0.86
C THR A 73 -9.68 8.26 0.13
N ILE A 74 -8.68 9.02 -0.33
CA ILE A 74 -7.56 9.53 0.48
C ILE A 74 -8.02 10.30 1.74
N ASN A 75 -9.14 11.02 1.65
CA ASN A 75 -9.67 11.84 2.74
C ASN A 75 -10.76 11.16 3.59
N THR A 76 -11.06 9.89 3.31
CA THR A 76 -12.07 9.14 4.07
C THR A 76 -11.58 8.79 5.47
N GLU A 77 -12.51 8.58 6.40
CA GLU A 77 -12.18 8.10 7.75
C GLU A 77 -11.47 6.74 7.72
N HIS A 78 -11.84 5.89 6.77
CA HIS A 78 -11.22 4.58 6.56
C HIS A 78 -9.72 4.70 6.21
N ALA A 79 -9.38 5.50 5.19
CA ALA A 79 -8.00 5.76 4.80
C ALA A 79 -7.19 6.37 5.96
N ARG A 80 -7.79 7.29 6.72
CA ARG A 80 -7.16 7.87 7.91
C ARG A 80 -6.92 6.83 9.02
N ALA A 81 -7.85 5.90 9.22
CA ALA A 81 -7.70 4.83 10.21
C ALA A 81 -6.59 3.84 9.82
N GLN A 82 -6.57 3.41 8.56
CA GLN A 82 -5.48 2.61 7.98
C GLN A 82 -4.12 3.29 8.18
N ALA A 83 -4.02 4.56 7.76
CA ALA A 83 -2.79 5.33 7.87
C ALA A 83 -2.28 5.45 9.31
N ARG A 84 -3.17 5.60 10.30
CA ARG A 84 -2.78 5.61 11.72
C ARG A 84 -2.19 4.27 12.15
N SER A 85 -2.85 3.15 11.82
CA SER A 85 -2.37 1.81 12.15
C SER A 85 -1.01 1.51 11.51
N PHE A 86 -0.86 1.82 10.23
CA PHE A 86 0.36 1.56 9.48
C PHE A 86 1.51 2.47 9.91
N ARG A 87 1.25 3.75 10.15
CA ARG A 87 2.26 4.67 10.71
C ARG A 87 2.75 4.22 12.08
N GLY A 88 1.83 3.82 12.96
CA GLY A 88 2.21 3.30 14.28
C GLY A 88 3.10 2.06 14.18
N TYR A 89 2.73 1.11 13.32
CA TYR A 89 3.54 -0.07 13.08
C TYR A 89 4.89 0.25 12.43
N ALA A 90 4.92 1.17 11.47
CA ALA A 90 6.14 1.59 10.79
C ALA A 90 7.14 2.18 11.81
N ASN A 91 6.68 3.06 12.69
CA ASN A 91 7.50 3.63 13.76
C ASN A 91 8.08 2.54 14.68
N LEU A 92 7.26 1.58 15.11
CA LEU A 92 7.70 0.47 15.97
C LEU A 92 8.76 -0.43 15.30
N LYS A 93 8.76 -0.54 13.97
CA LYS A 93 9.72 -1.36 13.21
C LYS A 93 10.89 -0.57 12.62
N GLY A 94 10.93 0.76 12.79
CA GLY A 94 11.88 1.61 12.09
C GLY A 94 11.68 1.60 10.56
N PHE A 95 10.46 1.34 10.10
CA PHE A 95 10.09 1.40 8.69
C PHE A 95 9.61 2.81 8.34
N ARG A 96 9.60 3.14 7.06
CA ARG A 96 8.88 4.33 6.56
C ARG A 96 7.44 3.98 6.21
N PHE A 97 6.56 4.95 6.35
CA PHE A 97 5.19 4.88 5.90
C PHE A 97 4.96 5.97 4.86
N ASP A 98 4.58 5.58 3.65
CA ASP A 98 4.35 6.47 2.52
C ASP A 98 2.90 6.27 2.03
N VAL A 99 2.25 7.35 1.56
CA VAL A 99 0.94 7.29 0.90
C VAL A 99 1.08 7.95 -0.46
N PHE A 100 0.60 7.29 -1.51
CA PHE A 100 0.61 7.81 -2.88
C PHE A 100 -0.82 7.89 -3.43
N LEU A 101 -1.04 8.84 -4.33
CA LEU A 101 -2.25 8.83 -5.16
C LEU A 101 -2.01 7.95 -6.40
N ALA A 102 -3.00 7.14 -6.75
CA ALA A 102 -2.92 6.19 -7.86
C ALA A 102 -2.55 6.89 -9.18
N GLU A 103 -3.14 8.06 -9.46
CA GLU A 103 -2.88 8.86 -10.66
C GLU A 103 -1.42 9.32 -10.85
N ASN A 104 -0.63 9.37 -9.76
CA ASN A 104 0.78 9.74 -9.82
C ASN A 104 1.70 8.54 -10.10
N ILE A 105 1.13 7.33 -10.18
CA ILE A 105 1.85 6.07 -10.43
C ILE A 105 1.57 5.57 -11.84
N VAL A 106 0.31 5.57 -12.25
CA VAL A 106 -0.15 5.05 -13.56
C VAL A 106 0.21 5.98 -14.71
#